data_AF-A0A212PEX1-F1
#
_entry.id   AF-A0A212PEX1-F1
#
_cell.length_a   1.000
_cell.length_b   1.000
_cell.length_c   1.000
_cell.angle_alpha   90.00
_cell.angle_beta   90.00
_cell.angle_gamma   90.00
#
_symmetry.space_group_name_H-M   'P 1'
#
loop_
_entity.id
_entity.type
_entity.pdbx_description
1 polymer ?
#
loop_
_entity_poly.entity_id
_entity_poly.type
_entity_poly.pdbx_seq_one_letter_code
_entity_poly.pdbx_strand_id
1 'polypeptide(L)'
;MNEVRFPQYLNKPFQILMFESDELAFMVLGYVLAQRFGGFFWIIMFLLPWGYSRLKKSYPRGFLRHTLYFIGITPLKGYPHFFQNKFID
;
A
#
# COMPACT_ATOMS: atom_id res chain seq x y z
N MET A 1 -30.25 10.24 -24.34
CA MET A 1 -29.72 9.29 -23.35
C MET A 1 -28.59 10.01 -22.64
N ASN A 2 -28.75 10.37 -21.35
CA ASN A 2 -27.75 11.17 -20.65
C ASN A 2 -26.48 10.32 -20.45
N GLU A 3 -25.36 10.75 -21.02
CA GLU A 3 -24.08 10.08 -20.84
C GLU A 3 -23.56 10.30 -19.42
N VAL A 4 -23.85 9.36 -18.53
CA VAL A 4 -23.29 9.33 -17.18
C VAL A 4 -21.87 8.80 -17.28
N ARG A 5 -20.87 9.69 -17.17
CA ARG A 5 -19.46 9.27 -17.13
C ARG A 5 -19.23 8.36 -15.93
N PHE A 6 -18.64 7.19 -16.17
CA PHE A 6 -18.32 6.24 -15.12
C PHE A 6 -17.34 6.88 -14.12
N PRO A 7 -17.57 6.79 -12.80
CA PRO A 7 -16.71 7.42 -11.80
C PRO A 7 -15.34 6.75 -11.79
N GLN A 8 -14.35 7.43 -12.37
CA GLN A 8 -12.96 6.99 -12.51
C GLN A 8 -12.19 6.87 -11.17
N TYR A 9 -12.86 7.08 -10.03
CA TYR A 9 -12.25 7.26 -8.71
C TYR A 9 -12.67 6.19 -7.69
N LEU A 10 -13.57 5.26 -8.04
CA LEU A 10 -14.11 4.28 -7.10
C LEU A 10 -13.06 3.33 -6.51
N ASN A 11 -11.99 3.08 -7.27
CA ASN A 11 -10.89 2.17 -6.95
C ASN A 11 -9.59 2.87 -6.54
N LYS A 12 -9.60 4.20 -6.34
CA LYS A 12 -8.38 4.88 -5.93
C LYS A 12 -8.05 4.54 -4.47
N PRO A 13 -6.81 4.13 -4.17
CA PRO A 13 -6.39 3.92 -2.79
C PRO A 13 -6.51 5.23 -2.01
N PHE A 14 -6.84 5.13 -0.72
CA PHE A 14 -6.99 6.28 0.15
C PHE A 14 -5.64 7.01 0.26
N GLN A 15 -5.61 8.26 -0.22
CA GLN A 15 -4.45 9.13 -0.22
C GLN A 15 -4.72 10.28 0.75
N ILE A 16 -3.82 10.50 1.71
CA ILE A 16 -3.92 11.60 2.67
C ILE A 16 -2.86 12.64 2.30
N LEU A 17 -3.32 13.83 1.90
CA LEU A 17 -2.53 14.92 1.33
C LEU A 17 -1.72 14.51 0.08
N MET A 18 -0.53 13.95 0.31
CA MET A 18 0.49 13.58 -0.68
C MET A 18 0.91 12.12 -0.55
N PHE A 19 0.54 11.47 0.55
CA PHE A 19 1.01 10.14 0.92
C PHE A 19 -0.08 9.10 0.72
N GLU A 20 0.31 7.96 0.16
CA GLU A 20 -0.56 6.79 0.12
C GLU A 20 -0.61 6.09 1.48
N SER A 21 -1.67 5.31 1.73
CA SER A 21 -1.85 4.59 2.99
C SER A 21 -0.64 3.75 3.42
N ASP A 22 0.11 3.19 2.46
CA ASP A 22 1.32 2.40 2.73
C ASP A 22 2.48 3.27 3.26
N GLU A 23 2.66 4.47 2.72
CA GLU A 23 3.72 5.40 3.16
C GLU A 23 3.45 5.89 4.58
N LEU A 24 2.18 6.11 4.90
CA LEU A 24 1.75 6.46 6.26
C LEU A 24 1.99 5.31 7.24
N ALA A 25 1.74 4.07 6.82
CA ALA A 25 2.05 2.90 7.66
C ALA A 25 3.56 2.83 7.97
N PHE A 26 4.42 3.11 6.98
CA PHE A 26 5.87 3.19 7.22
C PHE A 26 6.26 4.36 8.14
N MET A 27 5.63 5.52 8.02
CA MET A 27 5.86 6.64 8.94
C MET A 27 5.48 6.28 10.37
N VAL A 28 4.34 5.64 10.59
CA VAL A 28 3.88 5.22 11.92
C VAL A 28 4.82 4.18 12.51
N LEU A 29 5.24 3.18 11.73
CA LEU A 29 6.22 2.18 12.17
C LEU A 29 7.57 2.83 12.51
N GLY A 30 8.05 3.74 11.66
CA GLY A 30 9.27 4.51 11.90
C GLY A 30 9.19 5.35 13.16
N TYR A 31 8.04 5.98 13.42
CA TYR A 31 7.79 6.77 14.63
C TYR A 31 7.85 5.91 15.91
N VAL A 32 7.21 4.74 15.90
CA VAL A 32 7.25 3.81 17.05
C VAL A 32 8.68 3.33 17.34
N LEU A 33 9.45 3.01 16.28
CA LEU A 33 10.85 2.61 16.43
C LEU A 33 11.73 3.77 16.92
N ALA A 34 11.51 4.99 16.39
CA ALA A 34 12.22 6.18 16.82
C ALA A 34 11.95 6.49 18.30
N GLN A 35 10.71 6.28 18.76
CA GLN A 35 10.36 6.48 20.17
C GLN A 35 10.98 5.42 21.09
N ARG A 36 11.16 4.19 20.61
CA ARG A 36 11.75 3.10 21.39
C ARG A 36 13.27 3.20 21.51
N PHE A 37 13.95 3.52 20.42
CA PHE A 37 15.42 3.45 20.33
C PHE A 37 16.10 4.84 20.35
N GLY A 38 15.38 5.90 19.99
CA GLY A 38 15.93 7.26 19.92
C GLY A 38 17.04 7.44 18.85
N GLY A 39 17.58 8.65 18.78
CA GLY A 39 18.76 8.96 17.96
C GLY A 39 18.56 8.80 16.45
N PHE A 40 19.40 7.98 15.81
CA PHE A 40 19.44 7.79 14.35
C PHE A 40 18.11 7.31 13.75
N PHE A 41 17.25 6.65 14.54
CA PHE A 41 15.95 6.18 14.08
C PHE A 41 14.99 7.32 13.68
N TRP A 42 15.18 8.54 14.20
CA TRP A 42 14.44 9.72 13.73
C TRP A 42 14.74 10.06 12.26
N ILE A 43 15.96 9.80 11.79
CA ILE A 43 16.35 10.02 10.39
C ILE A 43 15.70 8.95 9.51
N ILE A 44 15.70 7.69 9.97
CA ILE A 44 15.03 6.57 9.29
C ILE A 44 13.54 6.85 9.06
N MET A 45 12.86 7.51 10.00
CA MET A 45 11.45 7.87 9.86
C MET A 45 11.17 8.75 8.62
N PHE A 46 12.08 9.65 8.26
CA PHE A 46 11.95 10.48 7.06
C PHE A 46 12.55 9.82 5.81
N LEU A 47 13.62 9.04 5.99
CA LEU A 47 14.31 8.36 4.89
C LEU A 47 13.47 7.24 4.27
N LEU A 48 12.73 6.49 5.09
CA LEU A 48 11.87 5.38 4.64
C LEU A 48 10.77 5.84 3.66
N PRO A 49 9.90 6.80 4.01
CA PRO A 49 8.88 7.30 3.09
C PRO A 49 9.50 7.93 1.85
N TRP A 50 10.57 8.71 2.00
CA TRP A 50 11.20 9.38 0.86
C TRP A 50 11.82 8.40 -0.15
N GLY A 51 12.54 7.38 0.35
CA GLY A 51 13.09 6.30 -0.47
C GLY A 51 11.99 5.47 -1.11
N TYR A 52 10.97 5.13 -0.34
CA TYR A 52 9.83 4.34 -0.82
C TYR A 52 9.03 5.09 -1.89
N SER A 53 8.73 6.39 -1.71
CA SER A 53 8.05 7.22 -2.71
C SER A 53 8.84 7.31 -4.02
N ARG A 54 10.18 7.36 -3.96
CA ARG A 54 11.03 7.34 -5.16
C ARG A 54 11.00 6.01 -5.89
N LEU A 55 11.12 4.90 -5.16
CA LEU A 55 11.05 3.56 -5.75
C LEU A 55 9.67 3.31 -6.36
N LYS A 56 8.61 3.73 -5.67
CA LYS A 56 7.22 3.57 -6.11
C LYS A 56 6.89 4.34 -7.39
N LYS A 57 7.59 5.44 -7.71
CA LYS A 57 7.42 6.13 -9.01
C LYS A 57 7.73 5.25 -10.22
N SER A 58 8.55 4.21 -10.07
CA SER A 58 8.84 3.24 -11.15
C SER A 58 7.86 2.07 -11.22
N TYR A 59 7.03 1.85 -10.18
CA TYR A 59 6.11 0.70 -10.14
C TYR A 59 4.66 1.11 -10.41
N PRO A 60 3.89 0.27 -11.12
CA PRO A 60 2.47 0.48 -11.30
C PRO A 60 1.75 0.52 -9.93
N ARG A 61 0.74 1.38 -9.83
CA ARG A 61 -0.01 1.64 -8.58
C ARG A 61 -0.59 0.33 -8.02
N GLY A 62 -0.54 0.17 -6.70
CA GLY A 62 -1.03 -1.05 -6.03
C GLY A 62 -0.03 -2.21 -6.00
N PHE A 63 1.22 -2.02 -6.45
CA PHE A 63 2.26 -3.05 -6.46
C PHE A 63 2.37 -3.80 -5.12
N LEU A 64 2.40 -3.10 -3.98
CA LEU A 64 2.46 -3.79 -2.67
C LEU A 64 1.26 -4.70 -2.42
N ARG A 65 0.03 -4.26 -2.73
CA ARG A 65 -1.16 -5.10 -2.55
C ARG A 65 -1.11 -6.34 -3.44
N HIS A 66 -0.65 -6.19 -4.68
CA HIS A 66 -0.46 -7.32 -5.57
C HIS A 66 0.64 -8.26 -5.08
N THR A 67 1.79 -7.73 -4.64
CA THR A 67 2.88 -8.52 -4.06
C THR A 67 2.44 -9.27 -2.81
N LEU A 68 1.73 -8.61 -1.89
CA LEU A 68 1.16 -9.24 -0.69
C LEU A 68 0.12 -10.32 -1.01
N TYR A 69 -0.66 -10.12 -2.07
CA TYR A 69 -1.59 -11.13 -2.58
C TYR A 69 -0.87 -12.33 -3.18
N PHE A 70 0.19 -12.12 -3.98
CA PHE A 70 1.03 -13.20 -4.52
C PHE A 70 1.74 -14.01 -3.43
N ILE A 71 2.16 -13.36 -2.36
CA ILE A 71 2.79 -14.02 -1.20
C ILE A 71 1.73 -14.74 -0.33
N GLY A 72 0.42 -14.44 -0.53
CA GLY A 72 -0.69 -15.03 0.23
C GLY A 72 -0.98 -14.38 1.57
N ILE A 73 -0.36 -13.23 1.87
CA ILE A 73 -0.54 -12.53 3.16
C ILE A 73 -1.86 -11.75 3.19
N THR A 74 -2.34 -11.25 2.04
CA THR A 74 -3.55 -10.43 1.99
C THR A 74 -4.51 -10.93 0.91
N PRO A 75 -5.72 -11.37 1.28
CA PRO A 75 -6.75 -11.71 0.30
C PRO A 75 -7.28 -10.45 -0.37
N LEU A 76 -7.37 -10.46 -1.70
CA LEU A 76 -8.10 -9.44 -2.46
C LEU A 76 -9.59 -9.75 -2.34
N LYS A 77 -10.38 -8.79 -1.84
CA LYS A 77 -11.83 -8.97 -1.66
C LYS A 77 -12.48 -9.31 -3.01
N GLY A 78 -13.15 -10.45 -3.08
CA GLY A 78 -13.83 -10.94 -4.29
C GLY A 78 -12.95 -11.75 -5.25
N TYR A 79 -11.68 -11.98 -4.91
CA TYR A 79 -10.78 -12.87 -5.66
C TYR A 79 -10.50 -14.15 -4.88
N PRO A 80 -10.40 -15.31 -5.56
CA PRO A 80 -9.98 -16.55 -4.93
C PRO A 80 -8.56 -16.39 -4.38
N HIS A 81 -8.22 -17.14 -3.32
CA HIS A 81 -6.88 -17.06 -2.77
C HIS A 81 -5.86 -17.65 -3.76
N PHE A 82 -4.64 -17.09 -3.85
CA PHE A 82 -3.64 -17.55 -4.82
C PHE A 82 -3.30 -19.05 -4.68
N PHE A 83 -3.40 -19.60 -3.46
CA PHE A 83 -3.15 -21.01 -3.16
C PHE A 83 -4.41 -21.91 -3.19
N GLN A 84 -5.58 -21.39 -3.56
CA GLN A 84 -6.79 -22.22 -3.68
C GLN A 84 -6.75 -23.03 -4.97
N ASN A 85 -6.46 -24.32 -4.83
CA ASN A 85 -6.52 -25.31 -5.93
C ASN A 85 -7.85 -26.06 -6.02
N LYS A 86 -8.83 -25.69 -5.21
CA LYS A 86 -10.16 -26.31 -5.19
C LYS A 86 -11.22 -25.21 -5.29
N PHE A 87 -11.86 -25.15 -6.44
CA PHE A 87 -13.11 -24.42 -6.62
C PHE A 87 -14.21 -25.45 -6.37
N ILE A 88 -15.03 -25.22 -5.36
CA ILE A 88 -16.26 -26.00 -5.16
C ILE A 88 -17.29 -25.33 -6.06
N ASP A 89 -17.79 -26.07 -7.04
CA ASP A 89 -18.92 -25.69 -7.91
C ASP A 89 -20.21 -25.48 -7.09
#